data_AF-A0A1Y0ERY0-F1
#
_entry.id   AF-A0A1Y0ERY0-F1
#
_cell.length_a   1.000
_cell.length_b   1.000
_cell.length_c   1.000
_cell.angle_alpha   90.00
_cell.angle_beta   90.00
_cell.angle_gamma   90.00
#
_symmetry.space_group_name_H-M   'P 1'
#
loop_
_entity.id
_entity.type
_entity.pdbx_description
1 polymer ?
#
loop_
_entity_poly.entity_id
_entity_poly.type
_entity_poly.pdbx_seq_one_letter_code
_entity_poly.pdbx_strand_id
1 'polypeptide(L)'
;MLTLKSKAALAITAVAFVFPMAAHAQDAKRALAVKLAAIQAKNDGGALTEQLVQSAAVPMIQGWSQRLDESVPPARQKDVRDKLDVELKKFVDSTKKTVEAQVDKTAESTLVPVYMEKFSEEELKTIVAYLESPVSSKFMTVAGDATNAWAKKVVDATKTQVESSAKAFDTAAGKIINAPAPAAPKK
;
A
#
# COMPACT_ATOMS: atom_id res chain seq x y z
N MET A 1 -61.59 3.11 -66.32
CA MET A 1 -60.53 2.48 -65.51
C MET A 1 -59.67 3.61 -64.92
N LEU A 2 -59.98 4.06 -63.69
CA LEU A 2 -59.33 3.71 -62.41
C LEU A 2 -57.90 4.29 -62.25
N THR A 3 -57.76 5.41 -61.50
CA THR A 3 -56.99 5.57 -60.22
C THR A 3 -55.46 5.62 -60.36
N LEU A 4 -54.63 6.38 -59.64
CA LEU A 4 -54.70 6.88 -58.26
C LEU A 4 -53.61 7.96 -58.05
N LYS A 5 -53.87 8.91 -57.14
CA LYS A 5 -52.94 9.94 -56.63
C LYS A 5 -51.71 9.31 -55.94
N SER A 6 -50.53 9.90 -56.04
CA SER A 6 -49.45 9.65 -55.07
C SER A 6 -48.78 10.94 -54.63
N LYS A 7 -48.85 11.18 -53.31
CA LYS A 7 -48.12 12.20 -52.55
C LYS A 7 -46.89 11.53 -51.98
N ALA A 8 -45.70 12.10 -52.15
CA ALA A 8 -44.50 11.78 -51.36
C ALA A 8 -43.72 13.09 -51.19
N ALA A 9 -43.95 13.84 -50.10
CA ALA A 9 -43.28 13.71 -48.80
C ALA A 9 -41.83 14.21 -48.87
N LEU A 10 -41.68 15.48 -48.47
CA LEU A 10 -40.44 16.19 -48.22
C LEU A 10 -39.72 15.54 -47.02
N ALA A 11 -38.59 14.88 -47.25
CA ALA A 11 -37.74 14.37 -46.17
C ALA A 11 -36.77 15.47 -45.73
N ILE A 12 -37.05 16.10 -44.59
CA ILE A 12 -36.12 16.99 -43.90
C ILE A 12 -35.07 16.10 -43.22
N THR A 13 -33.86 16.06 -43.75
CA THR A 13 -32.71 15.45 -43.08
C THR A 13 -32.25 16.38 -41.97
N ALA A 14 -32.76 16.16 -40.76
CA ALA A 14 -32.22 16.79 -39.56
C ALA A 14 -30.88 16.12 -39.21
N VAL A 15 -29.77 16.79 -39.55
CA VAL A 15 -28.44 16.43 -39.04
C VAL A 15 -28.39 16.81 -37.57
N ALA A 16 -28.50 15.81 -36.68
CA ALA A 16 -28.32 15.98 -35.25
C ALA A 16 -26.82 16.25 -34.95
N PHE A 17 -26.46 17.51 -34.75
CA PHE A 17 -25.20 17.90 -34.13
C PHE A 17 -25.30 17.65 -32.62
N VAL A 18 -24.95 16.45 -32.16
CA VAL A 18 -24.88 16.12 -30.73
C VAL A 18 -23.56 15.43 -30.43
N PHE A 19 -22.41 16.12 -30.51
CA PHE A 19 -21.12 15.49 -30.18
C PHE A 19 -20.02 16.30 -29.45
N PRO A 20 -20.21 17.51 -28.89
CA PRO A 20 -19.17 18.09 -28.03
C PRO A 20 -19.23 17.64 -26.55
N MET A 21 -20.40 17.24 -26.02
CA MET A 21 -20.55 16.96 -24.58
C MET A 21 -19.86 15.67 -24.12
N ALA A 22 -19.89 14.59 -24.92
CA ALA A 22 -19.31 13.31 -24.53
C ALA A 22 -17.76 13.36 -24.50
N ALA A 23 -17.14 14.10 -25.42
CA ALA A 23 -15.70 14.32 -25.43
C ALA A 23 -15.25 15.15 -24.21
N HIS A 24 -15.99 16.23 -23.89
CA HIS A 24 -15.66 17.10 -22.77
C HIS A 24 -15.78 16.41 -21.41
N ALA A 25 -16.82 15.58 -21.22
CA ALA A 25 -16.99 14.79 -20.00
C ALA A 25 -15.87 13.73 -19.82
N GLN A 26 -15.46 13.08 -20.92
CA GLN A 26 -14.37 12.10 -20.87
C GLN A 26 -13.03 12.77 -20.50
N ASP A 27 -12.77 13.98 -21.00
CA ASP A 27 -11.56 14.75 -20.68
C ASP A 27 -11.54 15.21 -19.22
N ALA A 28 -12.68 15.68 -18.68
CA ALA A 28 -12.79 16.09 -17.28
C ALA A 28 -12.55 14.92 -16.32
N LYS A 29 -13.19 13.77 -16.57
CA LYS A 29 -12.98 12.54 -15.80
C LYS A 29 -11.52 12.09 -15.83
N ARG A 30 -10.88 12.14 -17.01
CA ARG A 30 -9.45 11.77 -17.14
C ARG A 30 -8.55 12.71 -16.36
N ALA A 31 -8.80 14.03 -16.41
CA ALA A 31 -8.01 15.00 -15.65
C ALA A 31 -8.07 14.74 -14.14
N LEU A 32 -9.26 14.40 -13.61
CA LEU A 32 -9.42 14.03 -12.20
C LEU A 32 -8.69 12.71 -11.87
N ALA A 33 -8.74 11.72 -12.75
CA ALA A 33 -8.02 10.46 -12.57
C ALA A 33 -6.50 10.65 -12.58
N VAL A 34 -5.95 11.49 -13.48
CA VAL A 34 -4.53 11.86 -13.51
C VAL A 34 -4.13 12.53 -12.20
N LYS A 35 -4.97 13.45 -11.72
CA LYS A 35 -4.74 14.15 -10.46
C LYS A 35 -4.75 13.20 -9.25
N LEU A 36 -5.70 12.27 -9.20
CA LEU A 36 -5.73 11.24 -8.16
C LEU A 36 -4.50 10.32 -8.23
N ALA A 37 -4.07 9.92 -9.44
CA ALA A 37 -2.85 9.14 -9.63
C ALA A 37 -1.60 9.87 -9.11
N ALA A 38 -1.49 11.18 -9.36
CA ALA A 38 -0.40 12.00 -8.84
C ALA A 38 -0.43 12.11 -7.31
N ILE A 39 -1.60 12.28 -6.70
CA ILE A 39 -1.77 12.28 -5.24
C ILE A 39 -1.31 10.94 -4.65
N GLN A 40 -1.71 9.82 -5.25
CA GLN A 40 -1.34 8.49 -4.78
C GLN A 40 0.15 8.19 -4.97
N ALA A 41 0.73 8.54 -6.11
CA ALA A 41 2.17 8.42 -6.32
C ALA A 41 2.96 9.20 -5.25
N LYS A 42 2.53 10.42 -4.94
CA LYS A 42 3.16 11.26 -3.92
C LYS A 42 3.04 10.67 -2.50
N ASN A 43 1.85 10.16 -2.15
CA ASN A 43 1.59 9.68 -0.79
C ASN A 43 2.16 8.28 -0.53
N ASP A 44 2.02 7.38 -1.51
CA ASP A 44 2.31 5.95 -1.35
C ASP A 44 3.60 5.51 -2.05
N GLY A 45 4.13 6.31 -2.99
CA GLY A 45 5.28 5.93 -3.82
C GLY A 45 6.57 5.70 -3.04
N GLY A 46 6.79 6.48 -1.97
CA GLY A 46 7.94 6.29 -1.07
C GLY A 46 7.85 4.95 -0.33
N ALA A 47 6.70 4.66 0.27
CA ALA A 47 6.47 3.39 0.97
C ALA A 47 6.55 2.18 0.02
N LEU A 48 5.97 2.30 -1.19
CA LEU A 48 6.07 1.27 -2.22
C LEU A 48 7.53 1.02 -2.62
N THR A 49 8.31 2.09 -2.80
CA THR A 49 9.74 2.00 -3.09
C THR A 49 10.47 1.25 -1.98
N GLU A 50 10.29 1.65 -0.73
CA GLU A 50 10.94 1.01 0.43
C GLU A 50 10.59 -0.48 0.51
N GLN A 51 9.32 -0.83 0.35
CA GLN A 51 8.85 -2.21 0.36
C GLN A 51 9.54 -3.05 -0.74
N LEU A 52 9.60 -2.53 -1.97
CA LEU A 52 10.19 -3.24 -3.11
C LEU A 52 11.71 -3.39 -2.96
N VAL A 53 12.40 -2.34 -2.48
CA VAL A 53 13.84 -2.38 -2.22
C VAL A 53 14.16 -3.36 -1.09
N GLN A 54 13.39 -3.36 0.00
CA GLN A 54 13.56 -4.30 1.09
C GLN A 54 13.33 -5.74 0.62
N SER A 55 12.27 -5.98 -0.16
CA SER A 55 11.98 -7.28 -0.75
C SER A 55 13.14 -7.79 -1.60
N ALA A 56 13.78 -6.91 -2.38
CA ALA A 56 14.96 -7.25 -3.15
C ALA A 56 16.18 -7.56 -2.26
N ALA A 57 16.37 -6.82 -1.16
CA ALA A 57 17.52 -6.95 -0.26
C ALA A 57 17.51 -8.23 0.61
N VAL A 58 16.35 -8.67 1.09
CA VAL A 58 16.20 -9.82 2.00
C VAL A 58 16.94 -11.09 1.55
N PRO A 59 16.77 -11.62 0.32
CA PRO A 59 17.44 -12.85 -0.09
C PRO A 59 18.97 -12.70 -0.17
N MET A 60 19.48 -11.50 -0.48
CA MET A 60 20.93 -11.26 -0.45
C MET A 60 21.45 -11.34 0.99
N ILE A 61 20.77 -10.68 1.93
CA ILE A 61 21.13 -10.69 3.36
C ILE A 61 21.19 -12.10 3.90
N GLN A 62 20.13 -12.88 3.68
CA GLN A 62 20.08 -14.28 4.10
C GLN A 62 21.21 -15.11 3.48
N GLY A 63 21.45 -14.93 2.18
CA GLY A 63 22.44 -15.69 1.43
C GLY A 63 23.89 -15.43 1.85
N TRP A 64 24.28 -14.20 2.22
CA TRP A 64 25.64 -13.94 2.72
C TRP A 64 25.79 -14.18 4.22
N SER A 65 24.73 -14.01 5.02
CA SER A 65 24.78 -14.33 6.46
C SER A 65 25.14 -15.80 6.67
N GLN A 66 24.50 -16.70 5.93
CA GLN A 66 24.82 -18.13 5.97
C GLN A 66 26.28 -18.40 5.58
N ARG A 67 26.75 -17.82 4.47
CA ARG A 67 28.13 -18.02 4.00
C ARG A 67 29.18 -17.46 4.96
N LEU A 68 28.88 -16.33 5.61
CA LEU A 68 29.75 -15.73 6.60
C LEU A 68 29.94 -16.68 7.79
N ASP A 69 28.84 -17.23 8.30
CA ASP A 69 28.87 -18.11 9.46
C ASP A 69 29.57 -19.45 9.15
N GLU A 70 29.43 -19.96 7.92
CA GLU A 70 30.08 -21.20 7.46
C GLU A 70 31.57 -21.02 7.11
N SER A 71 31.96 -19.89 6.51
CA SER A 71 33.25 -19.76 5.81
C SER A 71 34.22 -18.74 6.42
N VAL A 72 33.78 -17.89 7.36
CA VAL A 72 34.62 -16.82 7.92
C VAL A 72 34.96 -17.09 9.38
N PRO A 73 36.27 -17.18 9.74
CA PRO A 73 36.68 -17.34 11.14
C PRO A 73 36.16 -16.22 12.05
N PRO A 74 35.78 -16.50 13.31
CA PRO A 74 35.16 -15.51 14.21
C PRO A 74 35.92 -14.19 14.32
N ALA A 75 37.25 -14.24 14.39
CA ALA A 75 38.11 -13.05 14.48
C ALA A 75 38.01 -12.09 13.29
N ARG A 76 37.55 -12.59 12.12
CA ARG A 76 37.37 -11.79 10.89
C ARG A 76 35.92 -11.44 10.59
N GLN A 77 34.96 -12.05 11.29
CA GLN A 77 33.54 -11.87 10.96
C GLN A 77 33.09 -10.41 11.03
N LYS A 78 33.56 -9.64 12.01
CA LYS A 78 33.20 -8.22 12.12
C LYS A 78 33.68 -7.40 10.92
N ASP A 79 34.96 -7.48 10.56
CA ASP A 79 35.52 -6.77 9.39
C ASP A 79 34.81 -7.15 8.10
N VAL A 80 34.48 -8.43 7.92
CA VAL A 80 33.74 -8.89 6.74
C VAL A 80 32.30 -8.38 6.74
N ARG A 81 31.60 -8.40 7.89
CA ARG A 81 30.25 -7.81 8.02
C ARG A 81 30.26 -6.33 7.67
N ASP A 82 31.16 -5.55 8.25
CA ASP A 82 31.25 -4.11 8.01
C ASP A 82 31.48 -3.80 6.51
N LYS A 83 32.29 -4.61 5.80
CA LYS A 83 32.48 -4.48 4.34
C LYS A 83 31.25 -4.88 3.54
N LEU A 84 30.57 -5.97 3.93
CA LEU A 84 29.32 -6.40 3.29
C LEU A 84 28.20 -5.37 3.48
N ASP A 85 28.14 -4.70 4.64
CA ASP A 85 27.18 -3.63 4.90
C ASP A 85 27.40 -2.42 3.98
N VAL A 86 28.64 -2.08 3.66
CA VAL A 86 28.97 -1.03 2.68
C VAL A 86 28.47 -1.40 1.28
N GLU A 87 28.69 -2.64 0.84
CA GLU A 87 28.21 -3.11 -0.46
C GLU A 87 26.68 -3.23 -0.50
N LEU A 88 26.06 -3.69 0.60
CA LEU A 88 24.61 -3.72 0.76
C LEU A 88 24.02 -2.31 0.67
N LYS A 89 24.65 -1.31 1.29
CA LYS A 89 24.21 0.09 1.18
C LYS A 89 24.27 0.57 -0.26
N LYS A 90 25.34 0.30 -1.00
CA LYS A 90 25.44 0.66 -2.43
C LYS A 90 24.33 0.00 -3.25
N PHE A 91 24.07 -1.29 -3.01
CA PHE A 91 22.98 -2.01 -3.65
C PHE A 91 21.63 -1.34 -3.36
N VAL A 92 21.33 -1.07 -2.08
CA VAL A 92 20.08 -0.45 -1.65
C VAL A 92 19.90 0.94 -2.27
N ASP A 93 20.93 1.78 -2.22
CA ASP A 93 20.87 3.15 -2.75
C ASP A 93 20.67 3.15 -4.29
N SER A 94 21.37 2.27 -5.01
CA SER A 94 21.20 2.10 -6.46
C SER A 94 19.83 1.54 -6.84
N THR A 95 19.37 0.54 -6.09
CA THR A 95 18.06 -0.10 -6.32
C THR A 95 16.94 0.87 -6.02
N LYS A 96 17.04 1.62 -4.93
CA LYS A 96 16.08 2.68 -4.56
C LYS A 96 15.91 3.67 -5.71
N LYS A 97 17.00 4.25 -6.22
CA LYS A 97 16.93 5.19 -7.35
C LYS A 97 16.26 4.57 -8.59
N THR A 98 16.54 3.30 -8.87
CA THR A 98 15.94 2.59 -10.01
C THR A 98 14.44 2.37 -9.81
N VAL A 99 14.03 1.98 -8.60
CA VAL A 99 12.63 1.73 -8.26
C VAL A 99 11.84 3.04 -8.22
N GLU A 100 12.36 4.10 -7.57
CA GLU A 100 11.72 5.43 -7.53
C GLU A 100 11.42 5.96 -8.93
N ALA A 101 12.41 5.89 -9.83
CA ALA A 101 12.23 6.33 -11.22
C ALA A 101 11.10 5.58 -11.93
N GLN A 102 10.90 4.29 -11.60
CA GLN A 102 9.84 3.49 -12.20
C GLN A 102 8.48 3.74 -11.54
N VAL A 103 8.43 3.98 -10.23
CA VAL A 103 7.20 4.38 -9.52
C VAL A 103 6.65 5.67 -10.14
N ASP A 104 7.50 6.68 -10.30
CA ASP A 104 7.11 7.97 -10.89
C ASP A 104 6.66 7.81 -12.35
N LYS A 105 7.41 7.04 -13.14
CA LYS A 105 7.13 6.85 -14.57
C LYS A 105 5.86 6.04 -14.84
N THR A 106 5.50 5.12 -13.96
CA THR A 106 4.40 4.17 -14.22
C THR A 106 3.07 4.58 -13.62
N ALA A 107 3.08 5.44 -12.60
CA ALA A 107 1.88 5.83 -11.85
C ALA A 107 0.72 6.26 -12.76
N GLU A 108 0.93 7.21 -13.68
CA GLU A 108 -0.15 7.69 -14.55
C GLU A 108 -0.68 6.57 -15.47
N SER A 109 0.23 5.88 -16.18
CA SER A 109 -0.16 4.83 -17.14
C SER A 109 -0.85 3.63 -16.50
N THR A 110 -0.59 3.36 -15.22
CA THR A 110 -1.14 2.22 -14.50
C THR A 110 -2.38 2.59 -13.70
N LEU A 111 -2.40 3.73 -13.03
CA LEU A 111 -3.49 4.11 -12.12
C LEU A 111 -4.66 4.78 -12.86
N VAL A 112 -4.39 5.62 -13.87
CA VAL A 112 -5.46 6.36 -14.56
C VAL A 112 -6.50 5.44 -15.22
N PRO A 113 -6.14 4.37 -15.95
CA PRO A 113 -7.12 3.46 -16.51
C PRO A 113 -7.99 2.80 -15.44
N VAL A 114 -7.38 2.41 -14.31
CA VAL A 114 -8.09 1.80 -13.18
C VAL A 114 -9.10 2.79 -12.60
N TYR A 115 -8.71 4.05 -12.36
CA TYR A 115 -9.63 5.05 -11.83
C TYR A 115 -10.74 5.44 -12.81
N MET A 116 -10.43 5.52 -14.10
CA MET A 116 -11.43 5.79 -15.14
C MET A 116 -12.44 4.65 -15.29
N GLU A 117 -12.04 3.40 -15.04
CA GLU A 117 -12.93 2.23 -15.06
C GLU A 117 -13.78 2.15 -13.79
N LYS A 118 -13.19 2.36 -12.62
CA LYS A 118 -13.81 2.06 -11.32
C LYS A 118 -14.65 3.19 -10.72
N PHE A 119 -14.39 4.44 -11.09
CA PHE A 119 -15.08 5.58 -10.52
C PHE A 119 -15.80 6.39 -11.59
N SER A 120 -16.90 7.04 -11.22
CA SER A 120 -17.53 8.11 -11.99
C SER A 120 -16.75 9.43 -11.86
N GLU A 121 -17.06 10.42 -12.70
CA GLU A 121 -16.46 11.75 -12.61
C GLU A 121 -16.76 12.41 -11.24
N GLU A 122 -18.00 12.31 -10.75
CA GLU A 122 -18.41 12.91 -9.49
C GLU A 122 -17.74 12.25 -8.27
N GLU A 123 -17.54 10.93 -8.31
CA GLU A 123 -16.78 10.22 -7.28
C GLU A 123 -15.31 10.65 -7.30
N LEU A 124 -14.67 10.73 -8.46
CA LEU A 124 -13.28 11.22 -8.57
C LEU A 124 -13.15 12.65 -8.07
N LYS A 125 -14.10 13.52 -8.41
CA LYS A 125 -14.14 14.90 -7.93
C LYS A 125 -14.26 14.97 -6.42
N THR A 126 -15.14 14.16 -5.84
CA THR A 126 -15.33 14.07 -4.38
C THR A 126 -14.05 13.58 -3.69
N ILE A 127 -13.41 12.53 -4.21
CA ILE A 127 -12.17 11.98 -3.68
C ILE A 127 -11.05 13.02 -3.73
N VAL A 128 -10.82 13.64 -4.89
CA VAL A 128 -9.76 14.64 -5.07
C VAL A 128 -9.99 15.84 -4.16
N ALA A 129 -11.21 16.37 -4.09
CA ALA A 129 -11.53 17.50 -3.22
C ALA A 129 -11.30 17.17 -1.74
N TYR A 130 -11.62 15.95 -1.31
CA TYR A 130 -11.33 15.49 0.05
C TYR A 130 -9.83 15.39 0.31
N LEU A 131 -9.07 14.73 -0.58
CA LEU A 131 -7.63 14.51 -0.39
C LEU A 131 -6.81 15.81 -0.40
N GLU A 132 -7.24 16.82 -1.16
CA GLU A 132 -6.60 18.13 -1.19
C GLU A 132 -7.05 19.06 -0.06
N SER A 133 -8.11 18.69 0.66
CA SER A 133 -8.66 19.54 1.71
C SER A 133 -7.69 19.66 2.89
N PRO A 134 -7.37 20.89 3.35
CA PRO A 134 -6.63 21.09 4.59
C PRO A 134 -7.32 20.45 5.81
N VAL A 135 -8.64 20.32 5.75
CA VAL A 135 -9.43 19.67 6.81
C VAL A 135 -9.16 18.16 6.84
N SER A 136 -8.96 17.51 5.69
CA SER A 136 -8.61 16.09 5.62
C SER A 136 -7.24 15.84 6.25
N SER A 137 -6.24 16.64 5.89
CA SER A 137 -4.91 16.56 6.50
C SER A 137 -4.97 16.78 8.02
N LYS A 138 -5.70 17.81 8.48
CA LYS A 138 -5.91 18.06 9.92
C LYS A 138 -6.61 16.88 10.61
N PHE A 139 -7.61 16.29 9.97
CA PHE A 139 -8.33 15.14 10.52
C PHE A 139 -7.40 13.93 10.71
N MET A 140 -6.53 13.62 9.75
CA MET A 140 -5.57 12.51 9.88
C MET A 140 -4.62 12.72 11.07
N THR A 141 -4.09 13.93 11.26
CA THR A 141 -3.23 14.25 12.41
C THR A 141 -3.99 14.08 13.73
N VAL A 142 -5.18 14.69 13.85
CA VAL A 142 -5.98 14.64 15.07
C VAL A 142 -6.48 13.22 15.36
N ALA A 143 -6.78 12.42 14.34
CA ALA A 143 -7.18 11.03 14.50
C ALA A 143 -6.07 10.20 15.16
N GLY A 144 -4.80 10.42 14.79
CA GLY A 144 -3.66 9.79 15.44
C GLY A 144 -3.57 10.13 16.93
N ASP A 145 -3.72 11.41 17.29
CA ASP A 145 -3.72 11.86 18.68
C ASP A 145 -4.88 11.26 19.48
N ALA A 146 -6.08 11.22 18.89
CA ALA A 146 -7.26 10.62 19.51
C ALA A 146 -7.07 9.11 19.73
N THR A 147 -6.53 8.39 18.75
CA THR A 147 -6.20 6.97 18.87
C THR A 147 -5.18 6.73 19.99
N ASN A 148 -4.14 7.55 20.10
CA ASN A 148 -3.14 7.45 21.17
C ASN A 148 -3.77 7.67 22.56
N ALA A 149 -4.63 8.68 22.68
CA ALA A 149 -5.35 8.95 23.93
C ALA A 149 -6.28 7.80 24.31
N TRP A 150 -7.00 7.24 23.34
CA TRP A 150 -7.87 6.09 23.55
C TRP A 150 -7.08 4.83 23.94
N ALA A 151 -5.97 4.54 23.24
CA ALA A 151 -5.09 3.42 23.56
C ALA A 151 -4.55 3.51 24.99
N LYS A 152 -4.10 4.69 25.41
CA LYS A 152 -3.68 4.93 26.79
C LYS A 152 -4.79 4.59 27.79
N LYS A 153 -6.02 5.03 27.52
CA LYS A 153 -7.18 4.73 28.37
C LYS A 153 -7.45 3.23 28.48
N VAL A 154 -7.35 2.50 27.36
CA VAL A 154 -7.51 1.03 27.32
C VAL A 154 -6.42 0.34 28.14
N VAL A 155 -5.15 0.73 27.98
CA VAL A 155 -4.03 0.19 28.77
C VAL A 155 -4.27 0.44 30.25
N ASP A 156 -4.58 1.67 30.63
CA ASP A 156 -4.79 2.04 32.03
C ASP A 156 -5.96 1.24 32.64
N ALA A 157 -7.03 0.99 31.87
CA ALA A 157 -8.20 0.23 32.31
C ALA A 157 -7.97 -1.28 32.41
N THR A 158 -7.05 -1.84 31.60
CA THR A 158 -6.84 -3.30 31.49
C THR A 158 -5.61 -3.79 32.24
N LYS A 159 -4.70 -2.89 32.64
CA LYS A 159 -3.39 -3.22 33.23
C LYS A 159 -3.47 -4.27 34.34
N THR A 160 -4.29 -4.05 35.36
CA THR A 160 -4.40 -4.96 36.51
C THR A 160 -4.86 -6.36 36.10
N GLN A 161 -5.82 -6.45 35.18
CA GLN A 161 -6.32 -7.73 34.70
C GLN A 161 -5.25 -8.48 33.90
N VAL A 162 -4.54 -7.78 33.00
CA VAL A 162 -3.45 -8.37 32.21
C VAL A 162 -2.32 -8.86 33.12
N GLU A 163 -1.92 -8.07 34.12
CA GLU A 163 -0.92 -8.48 35.12
C GLU A 163 -1.35 -9.72 35.90
N SER A 164 -2.64 -9.81 36.28
CA SER A 164 -3.18 -11.00 36.95
C SER A 164 -3.13 -12.23 36.03
N SER A 165 -3.53 -12.09 34.77
CA SER A 165 -3.47 -13.16 33.79
C SER A 165 -2.03 -13.63 33.52
N ALA A 166 -1.06 -12.71 33.47
CA ALA A 166 0.35 -13.04 33.32
C ALA A 166 0.87 -13.89 34.50
N LYS A 167 0.59 -13.50 35.74
CA LYS A 167 0.97 -14.29 36.93
C LYS A 167 0.34 -15.69 36.95
N ALA A 168 -0.91 -15.80 36.52
CA ALA A 168 -1.60 -17.08 36.41
C ALA A 168 -0.91 -17.98 35.37
N PHE A 169 -0.51 -17.41 34.23
CA PHE A 169 0.28 -18.11 33.23
C PHE A 169 1.63 -18.58 33.78
N ASP A 170 2.40 -17.72 34.44
CA ASP A 170 3.71 -18.09 35.02
C ASP A 170 3.59 -19.25 36.00
N THR A 171 2.54 -19.23 36.83
CA THR A 171 2.25 -20.32 37.77
C THR A 171 1.97 -21.63 37.04
N ALA A 172 1.18 -21.61 35.97
CA ALA A 172 0.88 -22.79 35.18
C ALA A 172 2.12 -23.31 34.43
N ALA A 173 2.88 -22.42 33.81
CA ALA A 173 4.12 -22.75 33.12
C ALA A 173 5.16 -23.37 34.07
N GLY A 174 5.33 -22.79 35.27
CA GLY A 174 6.21 -23.34 36.30
C GLY A 174 5.82 -24.75 36.73
N LYS A 175 4.52 -25.07 36.83
CA LYS A 175 4.06 -26.44 37.11
C LYS A 175 4.41 -27.41 35.99
N ILE A 176 4.27 -27.00 34.74
CA ILE A 176 4.58 -27.84 33.58
C ILE A 176 6.08 -28.13 33.50
N ILE A 177 6.92 -27.11 33.65
CA ILE A 177 8.39 -27.25 33.57
C ILE A 177 8.93 -28.13 34.70
N ASN A 178 8.37 -27.99 35.91
CA ASN A 178 8.81 -28.76 37.08
C ASN A 178 8.07 -30.11 37.24
N ALA A 179 7.19 -30.48 36.30
CA ALA A 179 6.51 -31.76 36.35
C ALA A 179 7.55 -32.90 36.14
N PRO A 180 7.55 -33.93 36.99
CA PRO A 180 8.48 -35.05 36.82
C PRO A 180 8.22 -35.74 35.48
N ALA A 181 9.31 -36.10 34.79
CA ALA A 181 9.22 -36.82 33.51
C ALA A 181 8.46 -38.14 33.71
N PRO A 182 7.59 -38.54 32.76
CA PRO A 182 6.87 -39.80 32.85
C PRO A 182 7.88 -40.95 32.98
N ALA A 183 7.70 -41.82 33.98
CA ALA A 183 8.54 -42.99 34.13
C ALA A 183 8.43 -43.86 32.87
N ALA A 184 9.57 -44.13 32.22
CA ALA A 184 9.60 -44.96 31.03
C ALA A 184 9.04 -46.36 31.34
N PRO A 185 8.18 -46.93 30.47
CA PRO A 185 7.61 -48.24 30.70
C PRO A 185 8.73 -49.29 30.72
N LYS A 186 8.79 -50.09 31.80
CA LYS A 186 9.70 -51.23 31.89
C LYS A 186 9.27 -52.26 30.84
N LYS A 187 10.21 -52.63 29.95
CA LYS A 187 10.09 -53.73 28.99
C LYS A 187 9.93 -55.06 29.71
#